data_AF-A0A7E4UNG7-F1
#
_entry.id   AF-A0A7E4UNG7-F1
#
_cell.length_a   1.000
_cell.length_b   1.000
_cell.length_c   1.000
_cell.angle_alpha   90.00
_cell.angle_beta   90.00
_cell.angle_gamma   90.00
#
_symmetry.space_group_name_H-M   'P 1'
#
loop_
_entity.id
_entity.type
_entity.pdbx_description
1 polymer ?
#
loop_
_entity_poly.entity_id
_entity_poly.type
_entity_poly.pdbx_seq_one_letter_code
_entity_poly.pdbx_strand_id
1 'polypeptide(L)'
;MSTFFVTVCLAVLGVAAASCGSHTVCQECVAKSVCYYNADTKSCKSIGLINTEKNNGTAYVHRDYDCPRATDVYDPDFARNTAFVYAAASNGDFAEIQTCLDNRLPGGKVYSQYTLVCDHIKSNCSGYISVNDDDQTITVVFRGTKGTKQFREEEIDLILYISDSVDFFGGKVFSYFHQSFDILWNGGIQKDLQTLALLHPTYKLQAFGHSLGGALASLTSLAAVKSGYFTSDKVTLYTFGQPRTGNIDFAEVHDQTIPHAFRIIHGKDIVPEAPVRLSYADTDAYHHRTAVLYDNDMSPTATYTVSPTPDPTYGLKFINLNDKFNLHLTYFGVDIDNLYVQGCIF
;
A
#
# COMPACT_ATOMS: atom_id res chain seq x y z
N MET A 1 -14.15 22.52 48.17
CA MET A 1 -13.62 21.37 47.39
C MET A 1 -13.64 21.61 45.87
N SER A 2 -14.65 22.25 45.28
CA SER A 2 -14.72 22.41 43.80
C SER A 2 -13.67 23.37 43.20
N THR A 3 -13.29 24.45 43.87
CA THR A 3 -12.27 25.41 43.38
C THR A 3 -10.87 24.81 43.32
N PHE A 4 -10.50 23.94 44.27
CA PHE A 4 -9.18 23.30 44.30
C PHE A 4 -9.00 22.31 43.14
N PHE A 5 -10.03 21.55 42.80
CA PHE A 5 -10.02 20.65 41.64
C PHE A 5 -9.91 21.41 40.30
N VAL A 6 -10.57 22.57 40.18
CA VAL A 6 -10.48 23.41 38.97
C VAL A 6 -9.09 24.02 38.80
N THR A 7 -8.46 24.51 39.88
CA THR A 7 -7.11 25.08 39.83
C THR A 7 -6.04 24.03 39.52
N VAL A 8 -6.15 22.82 40.08
CA VAL A 8 -5.24 21.71 39.77
C VAL A 8 -5.39 21.28 38.31
N CYS A 9 -6.62 21.20 37.79
CA CYS A 9 -6.86 20.83 36.38
C CYS A 9 -6.27 21.87 35.40
N LEU A 10 -6.43 23.17 35.68
CA LEU A 10 -5.82 24.25 34.88
C LEU A 10 -4.29 24.25 34.95
N ALA A 11 -3.71 23.95 36.11
CA ALA A 11 -2.25 23.85 36.27
C ALA A 11 -1.68 22.64 35.50
N VAL A 12 -2.35 21.48 35.53
CA VAL A 12 -1.95 20.29 34.77
C VAL A 12 -2.04 20.54 33.26
N LEU A 13 -3.10 21.23 32.79
CA LEU A 13 -3.23 21.63 31.38
C LEU A 13 -2.15 22.64 30.95
N GLY A 14 -1.83 23.61 31.81
CA GLY A 14 -0.77 24.60 31.56
C GLY A 14 0.63 23.99 31.52
N VAL A 15 0.94 23.04 32.41
CA VAL A 15 2.22 22.31 32.43
C VAL A 15 2.34 21.39 31.22
N ALA A 16 1.26 20.68 30.84
CA ALA A 16 1.25 19.86 29.63
C ALA A 16 1.48 20.69 28.36
N ALA A 17 0.79 21.84 28.24
CA ALA A 17 0.94 22.77 27.12
C ALA A 17 2.38 23.33 27.00
N ALA A 18 2.97 23.77 28.12
CA ALA A 18 4.36 24.24 28.15
C ALA A 18 5.37 23.12 27.80
N SER A 19 5.08 21.88 28.19
CA SER A 19 5.97 20.74 27.94
C SER A 19 5.95 20.20 26.51
N CYS A 20 4.86 20.43 25.76
CA CYS A 20 4.77 20.07 24.34
C CYS A 20 5.43 21.14 23.47
N GLY A 21 5.16 22.43 23.75
CA GLY A 21 5.62 23.55 22.92
C GLY A 21 7.13 23.74 22.80
N SER A 22 7.94 23.05 23.60
CA SER A 22 9.41 23.06 23.50
C SER A 22 9.96 22.17 22.38
N HIS A 23 9.13 21.27 21.85
CA HIS A 23 9.57 20.24 20.90
C HIS A 23 9.35 20.69 19.46
N THR A 24 10.43 20.68 18.67
CA THR A 24 10.40 20.99 17.22
C THR A 24 10.69 19.75 16.36
N VAL A 25 11.12 18.65 16.98
CA VAL A 25 11.32 17.34 16.35
C VAL A 25 10.08 16.49 16.60
N CYS A 26 9.57 15.85 15.55
CA CYS A 26 8.32 15.09 15.63
C CYS A 26 8.38 13.95 16.65
N GLN A 27 9.45 13.16 16.62
CA GLN A 27 9.64 12.00 17.49
C GLN A 27 9.69 12.41 18.97
N GLU A 28 10.36 13.51 19.28
CA GLU A 28 10.42 14.07 20.65
C GLU A 28 9.06 14.59 21.12
N CYS A 29 8.27 15.14 20.19
CA CYS A 29 6.91 15.59 20.47
C CYS A 29 6.01 14.41 20.83
N VAL A 30 5.91 13.40 19.96
CA VAL A 30 4.95 12.29 20.11
C VAL A 30 5.39 11.22 21.11
N ALA A 31 6.64 11.24 21.58
CA ALA A 31 7.09 10.44 22.72
C ALA A 31 6.30 10.76 24.01
N LYS A 32 5.64 11.92 24.07
CA LYS A 32 4.72 12.29 25.16
C LYS A 32 3.28 12.06 24.71
N SER A 33 2.57 11.16 25.39
CA SER A 33 1.19 10.75 25.06
C SER A 33 0.14 11.87 25.02
N VAL A 34 0.44 13.06 25.55
CA VAL A 34 -0.46 14.23 25.56
C VAL A 34 -0.16 15.25 24.45
N CYS A 35 0.89 15.03 23.66
CA CYS A 35 1.40 15.95 22.66
C CYS A 35 1.12 15.45 21.24
N TYR A 36 0.86 16.40 20.34
CA TYR A 36 0.58 16.17 18.93
C TYR A 36 1.47 17.10 18.10
N TYR A 37 2.09 16.54 17.06
CA TYR A 37 2.97 17.26 16.17
C TYR A 37 2.22 17.72 14.91
N ASN A 38 2.40 18.98 14.53
CA ASN A 38 1.88 19.56 13.30
C ASN A 38 3.00 19.58 12.26
N ALA A 39 2.87 18.77 11.20
CA ALA A 39 3.90 18.62 10.18
C ALA A 39 4.12 19.87 9.33
N ASP A 40 3.06 20.65 9.08
CA ASP A 40 3.11 21.86 8.26
C ASP A 40 3.87 23.00 8.94
N THR A 41 3.54 23.23 10.22
CA THR A 41 4.12 24.32 11.02
C THR A 41 5.38 23.89 11.78
N LYS A 42 5.72 22.60 11.77
CA LYS A 42 6.79 21.99 12.55
C LYS A 42 6.72 22.33 14.04
N SER A 43 5.50 22.29 14.59
CA SER A 43 5.22 22.67 15.98
C SER A 43 4.52 21.57 16.76
N CYS A 44 4.73 21.53 18.07
CA CYS A 44 4.15 20.53 18.96
C CYS A 44 3.15 21.19 19.92
N LYS A 45 1.94 20.63 20.04
CA LYS A 45 0.85 21.16 20.88
C LYS A 45 0.22 20.07 21.73
N SER A 46 -0.31 20.43 22.89
CA SER A 46 -1.05 19.48 23.73
C SER A 46 -2.48 19.27 23.24
N ILE A 47 -3.08 18.13 23.57
CA ILE A 47 -4.45 17.75 23.15
C ILE A 47 -5.53 18.82 23.42
N GLY A 48 -5.40 19.58 24.52
CA GLY A 48 -6.35 20.63 24.89
C GLY A 48 -6.36 21.84 23.94
N LEU A 49 -5.31 22.03 23.14
CA LEU A 49 -5.13 23.20 22.26
C LEU A 49 -5.42 22.89 20.78
N ILE A 50 -5.59 21.62 20.40
CA ILE A 50 -5.74 21.21 18.99
C ILE A 50 -7.18 20.88 18.58
N ASN A 51 -8.11 20.76 19.53
CA ASN A 51 -9.49 20.33 19.25
C ASN A 51 -10.24 21.26 18.26
N THR A 52 -9.87 22.53 18.18
CA THR A 52 -10.41 23.48 17.18
C THR A 52 -9.71 23.41 15.83
N GLU A 53 -8.44 22.99 15.79
CA GLU A 53 -7.63 22.94 14.57
C GLU A 53 -7.74 21.61 13.82
N LYS A 54 -7.99 20.50 14.54
CA LYS A 54 -8.35 19.21 13.93
C LYS A 54 -9.58 19.32 13.02
N ASN A 55 -10.54 20.17 13.39
CA ASN A 55 -11.74 20.42 12.59
C ASN A 55 -11.48 21.20 11.28
N ASN A 56 -10.29 21.78 11.11
CA ASN A 56 -9.88 22.50 9.90
C ASN A 56 -9.01 21.64 8.97
N GLY A 57 -8.94 20.31 9.19
CA GLY A 57 -8.18 19.40 8.32
C GLY A 57 -6.66 19.47 8.50
N THR A 58 -6.18 20.04 9.61
CA THR A 58 -4.75 20.06 9.94
C THR A 58 -4.31 18.68 10.44
N ALA A 59 -3.35 18.05 9.75
CA ALA A 59 -2.87 16.72 10.07
C ALA A 59 -1.97 16.73 11.31
N TYR A 60 -2.55 16.39 12.46
CA TYR A 60 -1.83 16.23 13.72
C TYR A 60 -1.35 14.78 13.89
N VAL A 61 -0.03 14.63 14.02
CA VAL A 61 0.69 13.37 14.26
C VAL A 61 0.74 13.08 15.76
N HIS A 62 0.46 11.85 16.15
CA HIS A 62 0.43 11.42 17.56
C HIS A 62 1.14 10.10 17.84
N ARG A 63 1.56 9.39 16.78
CA ARG A 63 2.41 8.21 16.84
C ARG A 63 3.75 8.53 16.20
N ASP A 64 4.81 7.93 16.72
CA ASP A 64 6.17 8.01 16.14
C ASP A 64 6.18 7.53 14.68
N TYR A 65 5.37 6.53 14.37
CA TYR A 65 5.18 5.99 13.03
C TYR A 65 4.73 7.08 12.02
N ASP A 66 3.87 8.00 12.43
CA ASP A 66 3.34 9.04 11.53
C ASP A 66 4.29 10.22 11.33
N CYS A 67 5.41 10.25 12.04
CA CYS A 67 6.39 11.29 11.88
C CYS A 67 7.01 11.27 10.48
N PRO A 68 7.29 12.46 9.89
CA PRO A 68 8.06 12.58 8.66
C PRO A 68 9.40 11.84 8.75
N ARG A 69 9.69 10.96 7.79
CA ARG A 69 10.96 10.23 7.69
C ARG A 69 11.50 10.29 6.27
N ALA A 70 12.81 10.12 6.13
CA ALA A 70 13.40 9.79 4.83
C ALA A 70 12.86 8.42 4.39
N THR A 71 12.45 8.33 3.15
CA THR A 71 12.03 7.08 2.52
C THR A 71 13.21 6.45 1.80
N ASP A 72 13.08 5.17 1.50
CA ASP A 72 14.02 4.51 0.60
C ASP A 72 13.97 5.12 -0.82
N VAL A 73 14.99 4.82 -1.62
CA VAL A 73 15.16 5.41 -2.96
C VAL A 73 14.21 4.71 -3.95
N TYR A 74 13.16 5.43 -4.35
CA TYR A 74 12.27 4.99 -5.41
C TYR A 74 12.98 5.05 -6.78
N ASP A 75 12.99 3.92 -7.47
CA ASP A 75 13.46 3.81 -8.85
C ASP A 75 12.27 3.88 -9.85
N PRO A 76 12.10 5.01 -10.58
CA PRO A 76 11.02 5.18 -11.55
C PRO A 76 11.19 4.31 -12.81
N ASP A 77 12.42 4.00 -13.19
CA ASP A 77 12.70 3.18 -14.38
C ASP A 77 12.36 1.71 -14.09
N PHE A 78 12.72 1.21 -12.91
CA PHE A 78 12.29 -0.10 -12.45
C PHE A 78 10.76 -0.19 -12.31
N ALA A 79 10.13 0.85 -11.75
CA ALA A 79 8.67 0.90 -11.62
C ALA A 79 7.97 0.79 -12.98
N ARG A 80 8.43 1.56 -13.97
CA ARG A 80 7.84 1.61 -15.32
C ARG A 80 8.15 0.36 -16.14
N ASN A 81 9.42 -0.01 -16.23
CA ASN A 81 9.90 -0.99 -17.20
C ASN A 81 9.89 -2.42 -16.66
N THR A 82 9.74 -2.60 -15.34
CA THR A 82 9.74 -3.91 -14.71
C THR A 82 8.46 -4.16 -13.91
N ALA A 83 8.25 -3.44 -12.81
CA ALA A 83 7.15 -3.72 -11.90
C ALA A 83 5.78 -3.57 -12.57
N PHE A 84 5.58 -2.52 -13.38
CA PHE A 84 4.32 -2.31 -14.08
C PHE A 84 4.08 -3.32 -15.21
N VAL A 85 5.13 -3.76 -15.91
CA VAL A 85 5.05 -4.82 -16.92
C VAL A 85 4.56 -6.12 -16.29
N TYR A 86 5.18 -6.53 -15.17
CA TYR A 86 4.75 -7.70 -14.42
C TYR A 86 3.29 -7.57 -13.96
N ALA A 87 2.93 -6.43 -13.37
CA ALA A 87 1.56 -6.16 -12.91
C ALA A 87 0.54 -6.22 -14.06
N ALA A 88 0.84 -5.64 -15.21
CA ALA A 88 -0.02 -5.70 -16.40
C ALA A 88 -0.18 -7.12 -16.93
N ALA A 89 0.93 -7.88 -17.02
CA ALA A 89 0.91 -9.26 -17.51
C ALA A 89 -0.04 -10.16 -16.70
N SER A 90 -0.26 -9.87 -15.39
CA SER A 90 -1.18 -10.63 -14.53
C SER A 90 -2.63 -10.69 -15.03
N ASN A 91 -3.01 -9.79 -15.95
CA ASN A 91 -4.32 -9.80 -16.60
C ASN A 91 -4.49 -10.91 -17.64
N GLY A 92 -3.39 -11.50 -18.13
CA GLY A 92 -3.39 -12.59 -19.11
C GLY A 92 -3.45 -14.00 -18.52
N ASP A 93 -3.62 -14.99 -19.39
CA ASP A 93 -3.35 -16.39 -19.07
C ASP A 93 -1.85 -16.72 -19.09
N PHE A 94 -1.48 -17.95 -18.76
CA PHE A 94 -0.09 -18.38 -18.67
C PHE A 94 0.74 -18.06 -19.93
N ALA A 95 0.17 -18.26 -21.12
CA ALA A 95 0.88 -18.03 -22.37
C ALA A 95 1.00 -16.53 -22.68
N GLU A 96 -0.03 -15.75 -22.38
CA GLU A 96 -0.02 -14.29 -22.50
C GLU A 96 0.97 -13.65 -21.52
N ILE A 97 1.01 -14.15 -20.27
CA ILE A 97 2.00 -13.71 -19.27
C ILE A 97 3.41 -13.98 -19.81
N GLN A 98 3.69 -15.21 -20.27
CA GLN A 98 5.01 -15.54 -20.80
C GLN A 98 5.39 -14.68 -22.01
N THR A 99 4.42 -14.34 -22.87
CA THR A 99 4.63 -13.43 -24.01
C THR A 99 5.06 -12.04 -23.53
N CYS A 100 4.40 -11.49 -22.51
CA CYS A 100 4.82 -10.24 -21.88
C CYS A 100 6.25 -10.32 -21.31
N LEU A 101 6.60 -11.42 -20.63
CA LEU A 101 7.94 -11.61 -20.09
C LEU A 101 8.99 -11.67 -21.21
N ASP A 102 8.76 -12.48 -22.25
CA ASP A 102 9.70 -12.63 -23.35
C ASP A 102 9.96 -11.31 -24.11
N ASN A 103 8.97 -10.43 -24.20
CA ASN A 103 9.10 -9.15 -24.91
C ASN A 103 9.82 -8.05 -24.11
N ARG A 104 9.73 -8.05 -22.78
CA ARG A 104 10.16 -6.91 -21.94
C ARG A 104 11.06 -7.27 -20.78
N LEU A 105 11.11 -8.53 -20.38
CA LEU A 105 11.77 -9.03 -19.18
C LEU A 105 12.66 -10.22 -19.55
N PRO A 106 13.80 -9.97 -20.23
CA PRO A 106 14.70 -11.03 -20.70
C PRO A 106 15.06 -12.02 -19.57
N GLY A 107 15.02 -13.32 -19.88
CA GLY A 107 15.30 -14.38 -18.91
C GLY A 107 14.11 -14.77 -18.02
N GLY A 108 13.08 -13.93 -17.91
CA GLY A 108 11.90 -14.21 -17.08
C GLY A 108 11.06 -15.39 -17.60
N LYS A 109 10.82 -16.38 -16.74
CA LYS A 109 9.97 -17.54 -17.03
C LYS A 109 8.85 -17.71 -16.02
N VAL A 110 7.62 -17.85 -16.52
CA VAL A 110 6.47 -18.16 -15.66
C VAL A 110 6.67 -19.56 -15.09
N TYR A 111 6.69 -19.64 -13.76
CA TYR A 111 6.83 -20.89 -13.03
C TYR A 111 5.45 -21.52 -12.77
N SER A 112 4.49 -20.73 -12.29
CA SER A 112 3.13 -21.19 -12.01
C SER A 112 2.12 -20.04 -12.08
N GLN A 113 0.86 -20.36 -12.39
CA GLN A 113 -0.27 -19.44 -12.31
C GLN A 113 -1.43 -20.12 -11.58
N TYR A 114 -2.05 -19.38 -10.67
CA TYR A 114 -3.21 -19.80 -9.88
C TYR A 114 -4.36 -18.86 -10.19
N THR A 115 -5.46 -19.41 -10.70
CA THR A 115 -6.71 -18.68 -10.91
C THR A 115 -7.83 -19.43 -10.21
N LEU A 116 -8.35 -18.84 -9.14
CA LEU A 116 -9.29 -19.47 -8.21
C LEU A 116 -10.50 -18.55 -8.04
N VAL A 117 -11.62 -19.12 -7.59
CA VAL A 117 -12.82 -18.35 -7.25
C VAL A 117 -12.64 -17.73 -5.86
N CYS A 118 -12.77 -16.41 -5.75
CA CYS A 118 -12.32 -15.68 -4.55
C CYS A 118 -13.41 -14.84 -3.86
N ASP A 119 -14.59 -14.72 -4.43
CA ASP A 119 -15.69 -13.99 -3.81
C ASP A 119 -17.05 -14.74 -3.92
N HIS A 120 -18.05 -14.18 -3.25
CA HIS A 120 -19.41 -14.74 -3.20
C HIS A 120 -20.17 -14.64 -4.53
N ILE A 121 -19.73 -13.78 -5.46
CA ILE A 121 -20.29 -13.64 -6.81
C ILE A 121 -19.55 -14.51 -7.84
N LYS A 122 -18.59 -15.31 -7.38
CA LYS A 122 -17.76 -16.25 -8.15
C LYS A 122 -16.78 -15.57 -9.12
N SER A 123 -16.34 -14.36 -8.82
CA SER A 123 -15.22 -13.75 -9.54
C SER A 123 -13.94 -14.50 -9.22
N ASN A 124 -13.09 -14.61 -10.25
CA ASN A 124 -11.79 -15.21 -10.08
C ASN A 124 -10.79 -14.17 -9.59
N CYS A 125 -10.00 -14.52 -8.58
CA CYS A 125 -8.71 -13.85 -8.35
C CYS A 125 -7.59 -14.68 -8.98
N SER A 126 -6.49 -14.01 -9.33
CA SER A 126 -5.38 -14.66 -10.02
C SER A 126 -4.06 -14.13 -9.50
N GLY A 127 -3.07 -15.03 -9.42
CA GLY A 127 -1.68 -14.68 -9.16
C GLY A 127 -0.75 -15.65 -9.85
N TYR A 128 0.46 -15.22 -10.18
CA TYR A 128 1.47 -16.05 -10.79
C TYR A 128 2.84 -15.83 -10.15
N ILE A 129 3.70 -16.82 -10.30
CA ILE A 129 5.10 -16.75 -9.93
C ILE A 129 5.93 -16.89 -11.20
N SER A 130 6.98 -16.09 -11.31
CA SER A 130 8.01 -16.24 -12.33
C SER A 130 9.39 -16.29 -11.68
N VAL A 131 10.34 -16.89 -12.38
CA VAL A 131 11.75 -16.95 -11.98
C VAL A 131 12.57 -16.32 -13.08
N ASN A 132 13.54 -15.48 -12.70
CA ASN A 132 14.56 -14.98 -13.61
C ASN A 132 15.94 -15.31 -13.03
N ASP A 133 16.65 -16.23 -13.68
CA ASP A 133 17.98 -16.66 -13.25
C ASP A 133 19.05 -15.60 -13.54
N ASP A 134 18.86 -14.78 -14.58
CA ASP A 134 19.80 -13.71 -14.96
C ASP A 134 19.84 -12.62 -13.90
N ASP A 135 18.66 -12.25 -13.36
CA ASP A 135 18.51 -11.26 -12.30
C ASP A 135 18.56 -11.86 -10.89
N GLN A 136 18.56 -13.19 -10.77
CA GLN A 136 18.41 -13.93 -9.52
C GLN A 136 17.18 -13.49 -8.72
N THR A 137 16.02 -13.48 -9.39
CA THR A 137 14.75 -13.04 -8.80
C THR A 137 13.68 -14.12 -8.88
N ILE A 138 12.86 -14.19 -7.83
CA ILE A 138 11.57 -14.85 -7.80
C ILE A 138 10.53 -13.74 -7.72
N THR A 139 9.62 -13.68 -8.67
CA THR A 139 8.62 -12.61 -8.76
C THR A 139 7.23 -13.18 -8.58
N VAL A 140 6.52 -12.74 -7.55
CA VAL A 140 5.11 -13.06 -7.32
C VAL A 140 4.24 -11.86 -7.67
N VAL A 141 3.20 -12.09 -8.47
CA VAL A 141 2.36 -11.02 -8.99
C VAL A 141 0.90 -11.39 -8.84
N PHE A 142 0.08 -10.42 -8.45
CA PHE A 142 -1.35 -10.59 -8.28
C PHE A 142 -2.13 -9.67 -9.22
N ARG A 143 -3.18 -10.23 -9.82
CA ARG A 143 -4.11 -9.51 -10.68
C ARG A 143 -5.09 -8.69 -9.87
N GLY A 144 -5.43 -7.51 -10.39
CA GLY A 144 -6.65 -6.80 -10.00
C GLY A 144 -7.91 -7.50 -10.54
N THR A 145 -9.02 -6.76 -10.56
CA THR A 145 -10.29 -7.28 -11.06
C THR A 145 -10.41 -7.17 -12.57
N LYS A 146 -10.58 -8.33 -13.20
CA LYS A 146 -10.83 -8.48 -14.63
C LYS A 146 -12.34 -8.60 -14.84
N GLY A 147 -12.94 -7.68 -15.60
CA GLY A 147 -14.39 -7.71 -15.83
C GLY A 147 -14.93 -6.53 -16.62
N THR A 148 -16.26 -6.41 -16.67
CA THR A 148 -16.93 -5.21 -17.18
C THR A 148 -16.65 -4.02 -16.26
N LYS A 149 -16.92 -2.79 -16.74
CA LYS A 149 -16.83 -1.59 -15.90
C LYS A 149 -17.67 -1.72 -14.63
N GLN A 150 -18.85 -2.34 -14.75
CA GLN A 150 -19.77 -2.57 -13.63
C GLN A 150 -19.15 -3.45 -12.53
N PHE A 151 -18.50 -4.56 -12.86
CA PHE A 151 -17.87 -5.40 -11.83
C PHE A 151 -16.75 -4.68 -11.07
N ARG A 152 -16.02 -3.79 -11.76
CA ARG A 152 -15.01 -2.95 -11.10
C ARG A 152 -15.64 -1.87 -10.23
N GLU A 153 -16.75 -1.29 -10.66
CA GLU A 153 -17.52 -0.33 -9.85
C GLU A 153 -18.03 -0.98 -8.56
N GLU A 154 -18.59 -2.19 -8.64
CA GLU A 154 -19.06 -2.95 -7.48
C GLU A 154 -17.93 -3.29 -6.51
N GLU A 155 -16.75 -3.65 -7.02
CA GLU A 155 -15.58 -3.91 -6.18
C GLU A 155 -15.05 -2.61 -5.52
N ILE A 156 -14.95 -1.51 -6.26
CA ILE A 156 -14.53 -0.24 -5.68
C ILE A 156 -15.52 0.21 -4.61
N ASP A 157 -16.83 0.06 -4.85
CA ASP A 157 -17.85 0.34 -3.85
C ASP A 157 -17.68 -0.56 -2.62
N LEU A 158 -17.39 -1.85 -2.80
CA LEU A 158 -17.07 -2.74 -1.68
C LEU A 158 -15.85 -2.21 -0.91
N ILE A 159 -14.73 -1.96 -1.59
CA ILE A 159 -13.47 -1.48 -1.00
C ILE A 159 -13.66 -0.13 -0.28
N LEU A 160 -14.56 0.73 -0.76
CA LEU A 160 -14.85 2.01 -0.10
C LEU A 160 -15.47 1.84 1.30
N TYR A 161 -16.24 0.76 1.52
CA TYR A 161 -17.04 0.57 2.73
C TYR A 161 -16.69 -0.70 3.55
N ILE A 162 -15.68 -1.49 3.15
CA ILE A 162 -15.22 -2.60 3.99
C ILE A 162 -14.73 -2.08 5.34
N SER A 163 -15.12 -2.78 6.40
CA SER A 163 -14.77 -2.44 7.78
C SER A 163 -14.41 -3.67 8.61
N ASP A 164 -14.93 -4.85 8.24
CA ASP A 164 -14.54 -6.11 8.85
C ASP A 164 -13.05 -6.39 8.63
N SER A 165 -12.37 -6.78 9.70
CA SER A 165 -10.94 -7.07 9.70
C SER A 165 -10.60 -8.29 10.54
N VAL A 166 -9.47 -8.91 10.21
CA VAL A 166 -8.92 -10.10 10.89
C VAL A 166 -7.47 -9.85 11.28
N ASP A 167 -6.99 -10.59 12.28
CA ASP A 167 -5.60 -10.49 12.73
C ASP A 167 -4.64 -11.04 11.67
N PHE A 168 -3.56 -10.30 11.39
CA PHE A 168 -2.54 -10.67 10.43
C PHE A 168 -1.18 -10.11 10.87
N PHE A 169 -0.30 -11.01 11.32
CA PHE A 169 1.07 -10.72 11.76
C PHE A 169 1.24 -9.46 12.62
N GLY A 170 0.50 -9.34 13.73
CA GLY A 170 0.66 -8.25 14.70
C GLY A 170 -0.13 -6.98 14.37
N GLY A 171 -0.85 -6.96 13.26
CA GLY A 171 -1.86 -5.95 12.95
C GLY A 171 -3.19 -6.59 12.53
N LYS A 172 -4.08 -5.76 11.98
CA LYS A 172 -5.34 -6.20 11.37
C LYS A 172 -5.39 -5.82 9.91
N VAL A 173 -5.94 -6.71 9.08
CA VAL A 173 -6.16 -6.49 7.65
C VAL A 173 -7.62 -6.71 7.30
N PHE A 174 -8.13 -6.01 6.30
CA PHE A 174 -9.54 -6.12 5.95
C PHE A 174 -9.87 -7.51 5.41
N SER A 175 -10.99 -8.09 5.88
CA SER A 175 -11.37 -9.47 5.62
C SER A 175 -11.50 -9.79 4.14
N TYR A 176 -11.94 -8.83 3.33
CA TYR A 176 -12.04 -8.99 1.87
C TYR A 176 -10.68 -9.31 1.22
N PHE A 177 -9.65 -8.54 1.55
CA PHE A 177 -8.29 -8.77 1.04
C PHE A 177 -7.70 -10.05 1.62
N HIS A 178 -7.90 -10.30 2.91
CA HIS A 178 -7.42 -11.50 3.58
C HIS A 178 -7.99 -12.78 2.97
N GLN A 179 -9.29 -12.81 2.68
CA GLN A 179 -9.94 -13.97 2.08
C GLN A 179 -9.36 -14.30 0.70
N SER A 180 -9.19 -13.29 -0.14
CA SER A 180 -8.57 -13.47 -1.47
C SER A 180 -7.11 -13.91 -1.35
N PHE A 181 -6.37 -13.33 -0.40
CA PHE A 181 -5.00 -13.75 -0.08
C PHE A 181 -4.96 -15.21 0.36
N ASP A 182 -5.77 -15.62 1.34
CA ASP A 182 -5.80 -16.98 1.87
C ASP A 182 -6.09 -18.01 0.78
N ILE A 183 -7.03 -17.71 -0.13
CA ILE A 183 -7.40 -18.61 -1.22
C ILE A 183 -6.22 -18.84 -2.16
N LEU A 184 -5.52 -17.79 -2.60
CA LEU A 184 -4.37 -17.94 -3.50
C LEU A 184 -3.13 -18.49 -2.79
N TRP A 185 -2.88 -18.03 -1.57
CA TRP A 185 -1.76 -18.46 -0.72
C TRP A 185 -1.82 -19.96 -0.47
N ASN A 186 -2.95 -20.45 0.05
CA ASN A 186 -3.18 -21.88 0.29
C ASN A 186 -3.45 -22.67 -1.01
N GLY A 187 -3.84 -21.98 -2.08
CA GLY A 187 -4.08 -22.56 -3.41
C GLY A 187 -2.81 -23.05 -4.12
N GLY A 188 -1.64 -22.60 -3.68
CA GLY A 188 -0.35 -23.14 -4.11
C GLY A 188 0.81 -22.14 -4.07
N ILE A 189 0.51 -20.84 -4.05
CA ILE A 189 1.56 -19.78 -4.01
C ILE A 189 2.49 -19.97 -2.81
N GLN A 190 1.96 -20.29 -1.62
CA GLN A 190 2.79 -20.52 -0.44
C GLN A 190 3.82 -21.63 -0.67
N LYS A 191 3.37 -22.76 -1.21
CA LYS A 191 4.19 -23.95 -1.42
C LYS A 191 5.27 -23.69 -2.47
N ASP A 192 4.91 -22.99 -3.53
CA ASP A 192 5.84 -22.64 -4.59
C ASP A 192 6.91 -21.64 -4.11
N LEU A 193 6.51 -20.59 -3.39
CA LEU A 193 7.46 -19.65 -2.79
C LEU A 193 8.40 -20.33 -1.80
N GLN A 194 7.87 -21.22 -0.94
CA GLN A 194 8.70 -22.01 -0.03
C GLN A 194 9.70 -22.89 -0.80
N THR A 195 9.25 -23.55 -1.87
CA THR A 195 10.10 -24.44 -2.69
C THR A 195 11.18 -23.64 -3.39
N LEU A 196 10.83 -22.54 -4.05
CA LEU A 196 11.77 -21.69 -4.78
C LEU A 196 12.78 -21.02 -3.84
N ALA A 197 12.36 -20.58 -2.64
CA ALA A 197 13.27 -20.06 -1.62
C ALA A 197 14.33 -21.08 -1.18
N LEU A 198 13.96 -22.37 -1.08
CA LEU A 198 14.89 -23.45 -0.75
C LEU A 198 15.84 -23.78 -1.91
N LEU A 199 15.34 -23.77 -3.14
CA LEU A 199 16.13 -24.06 -4.34
C LEU A 199 17.08 -22.92 -4.71
N HIS A 200 16.68 -21.67 -4.42
CA HIS A 200 17.39 -20.46 -4.81
C HIS A 200 17.62 -19.52 -3.61
N PRO A 201 18.42 -19.94 -2.61
CA PRO A 201 18.57 -19.20 -1.34
C PRO A 201 19.20 -17.80 -1.50
N THR A 202 19.85 -17.53 -2.63
CA THR A 202 20.43 -16.21 -2.93
C THR A 202 19.46 -15.28 -3.65
N TYR A 203 18.34 -15.78 -4.18
CA TYR A 203 17.44 -15.00 -5.02
C TYR A 203 16.63 -14.02 -4.17
N LYS A 204 16.27 -12.90 -4.79
CA LYS A 204 15.40 -11.88 -4.19
C LYS A 204 13.94 -12.19 -4.50
N LEU A 205 13.05 -11.82 -3.59
CA LEU A 205 11.60 -11.85 -3.83
C LEU A 205 11.14 -10.47 -4.29
N GLN A 206 10.48 -10.42 -5.44
CA GLN A 206 9.78 -9.24 -5.91
C GLN A 206 8.28 -9.49 -5.86
N ALA A 207 7.52 -8.61 -5.21
CA ALA A 207 6.07 -8.70 -5.10
C ALA A 207 5.43 -7.51 -5.82
N PHE A 208 4.54 -7.80 -6.77
CA PHE A 208 3.89 -6.76 -7.58
C PHE A 208 2.38 -6.94 -7.66
N GLY A 209 1.66 -5.84 -7.85
CA GLY A 209 0.22 -5.89 -8.11
C GLY A 209 -0.42 -4.54 -8.32
N HIS A 210 -1.54 -4.56 -9.05
CA HIS A 210 -2.39 -3.40 -9.29
C HIS A 210 -3.73 -3.57 -8.57
N SER A 211 -4.29 -2.47 -8.03
CA SER A 211 -5.60 -2.47 -7.37
C SER A 211 -5.67 -3.50 -6.22
N LEU A 212 -6.67 -4.39 -6.22
CA LEU A 212 -6.74 -5.57 -5.34
C LEU A 212 -5.42 -6.36 -5.32
N GLY A 213 -4.79 -6.58 -6.48
CA GLY A 213 -3.50 -7.26 -6.57
C GLY A 213 -2.40 -6.56 -5.77
N GLY A 214 -2.45 -5.22 -5.65
CA GLY A 214 -1.53 -4.47 -4.79
C GLY A 214 -1.70 -4.81 -3.30
N ALA A 215 -2.95 -4.97 -2.84
CA ALA A 215 -3.23 -5.41 -1.47
C ALA A 215 -2.71 -6.84 -1.25
N LEU A 216 -2.95 -7.75 -2.20
CA LEU A 216 -2.50 -9.15 -2.10
C LEU A 216 -0.96 -9.27 -2.15
N ALA A 217 -0.28 -8.47 -2.97
CA ALA A 217 1.17 -8.38 -3.01
C ALA A 217 1.74 -7.88 -1.67
N SER A 218 1.10 -6.88 -1.07
CA SER A 218 1.45 -6.36 0.25
C SER A 218 1.37 -7.44 1.33
N LEU A 219 0.24 -8.17 1.41
CA LEU A 219 0.06 -9.28 2.35
C LEU A 219 1.07 -10.41 2.12
N THR A 220 1.30 -10.77 0.85
CA THR A 220 2.23 -11.84 0.45
C THR A 220 3.67 -11.51 0.79
N SER A 221 4.12 -10.27 0.57
CA SER A 221 5.48 -9.83 0.90
C SER A 221 5.76 -9.98 2.41
N LEU A 222 4.80 -9.57 3.25
CA LEU A 222 4.90 -9.72 4.70
C LEU A 222 4.86 -11.20 5.12
N ALA A 223 3.91 -11.97 4.59
CA ALA A 223 3.77 -13.39 4.90
C ALA A 223 5.02 -14.20 4.52
N ALA A 224 5.65 -13.90 3.39
CA ALA A 224 6.86 -14.58 2.94
C ALA A 224 8.04 -14.36 3.89
N VAL A 225 8.20 -13.14 4.43
CA VAL A 225 9.25 -12.85 5.43
C VAL A 225 8.89 -13.43 6.79
N LYS A 226 7.65 -13.26 7.27
CA LYS A 226 7.21 -13.76 8.57
C LYS A 226 7.19 -15.29 8.64
N SER A 227 7.02 -15.98 7.50
CA SER A 227 7.15 -17.44 7.38
C SER A 227 8.59 -17.93 7.26
N GLY A 228 9.57 -17.03 7.20
CA GLY A 228 11.00 -17.35 7.10
C GLY A 228 11.45 -17.84 5.73
N TYR A 229 10.66 -17.58 4.67
CA TYR A 229 11.05 -17.98 3.31
C TYR A 229 12.09 -17.02 2.73
N PHE A 230 11.95 -15.73 3.03
CA PHE A 230 12.88 -14.69 2.61
C PHE A 230 13.24 -13.79 3.80
N THR A 231 14.43 -13.19 3.76
CA THR A 231 14.83 -12.17 4.72
C THR A 231 14.37 -10.79 4.25
N SER A 232 14.13 -9.86 5.18
CA SER A 232 13.61 -8.51 4.89
C SER A 232 14.40 -7.75 3.81
N ASP A 233 15.73 -7.89 3.80
CA ASP A 233 16.64 -7.24 2.84
C ASP A 233 16.54 -7.79 1.40
N LYS A 234 15.89 -8.94 1.22
CA LYS A 234 15.71 -9.60 -0.08
C LYS A 234 14.32 -9.40 -0.69
N VAL A 235 13.42 -8.68 0.00
CA VAL A 235 12.04 -8.50 -0.47
C VAL A 235 11.82 -7.07 -0.93
N THR A 236 11.28 -6.93 -2.13
CA THR A 236 10.90 -5.65 -2.72
C THR A 236 9.43 -5.68 -3.14
N LEU A 237 8.68 -4.64 -2.83
CA LEU A 237 7.25 -4.51 -3.13
C LEU A 237 7.01 -3.24 -3.95
N TYR A 238 6.40 -3.38 -5.14
CA TYR A 238 5.88 -2.25 -5.91
C TYR A 238 4.40 -2.49 -6.21
N THR A 239 3.55 -1.54 -5.85
CA THR A 239 2.11 -1.63 -6.11
C THR A 239 1.59 -0.41 -6.83
N PHE A 240 0.51 -0.59 -7.60
CA PHE A 240 -0.12 0.45 -8.39
C PHE A 240 -1.57 0.61 -7.97
N GLY A 241 -1.96 1.77 -7.47
CA GLY A 241 -3.35 2.01 -7.06
C GLY A 241 -3.79 1.12 -5.89
N GLN A 242 -2.87 0.73 -5.00
CA GLN A 242 -3.16 -0.15 -3.87
C GLN A 242 -4.13 0.52 -2.88
N PRO A 243 -5.23 -0.14 -2.46
CA PRO A 243 -6.10 0.33 -1.39
C PRO A 243 -5.47 0.13 0.01
N ARG A 244 -5.91 0.91 1.00
CA ARG A 244 -5.52 0.73 2.40
C ARG A 244 -5.89 -0.69 2.84
N THR A 245 -4.88 -1.50 3.14
CA THR A 245 -5.03 -2.96 3.27
C THR A 245 -5.37 -3.40 4.69
N GLY A 246 -5.00 -2.58 5.69
CA GLY A 246 -5.19 -2.91 7.09
C GLY A 246 -5.16 -1.68 7.98
N ASN A 247 -5.03 -1.88 9.28
CA ASN A 247 -4.93 -0.81 10.27
C ASN A 247 -3.50 -0.29 10.43
N ILE A 248 -3.31 0.71 11.28
CA ILE A 248 -2.00 1.31 11.52
C ILE A 248 -0.97 0.31 12.09
N ASP A 249 -1.40 -0.65 12.91
CA ASP A 249 -0.49 -1.65 13.47
C ASP A 249 0.01 -2.61 12.38
N PHE A 250 -0.84 -2.97 11.41
CA PHE A 250 -0.41 -3.69 10.21
C PHE A 250 0.57 -2.87 9.39
N ALA A 251 0.28 -1.59 9.16
CA ALA A 251 1.15 -0.70 8.40
C ALA A 251 2.54 -0.59 9.04
N GLU A 252 2.59 -0.44 10.37
CA GLU A 252 3.84 -0.36 11.12
C GLU A 252 4.65 -1.66 11.06
N VAL A 253 4.02 -2.82 11.27
CA VAL A 253 4.72 -4.11 11.14
C VAL A 253 5.18 -4.35 9.70
N HIS A 254 4.40 -3.93 8.71
CA HIS A 254 4.75 -4.04 7.29
C HIS A 254 6.00 -3.22 6.98
N ASP A 255 6.01 -1.93 7.31
CA ASP A 255 7.17 -1.03 7.14
C ASP A 255 8.44 -1.54 7.83
N GLN A 256 8.31 -2.08 9.04
CA GLN A 256 9.43 -2.66 9.79
C GLN A 256 9.99 -3.92 9.10
N THR A 257 9.16 -4.66 8.38
CA THR A 257 9.51 -5.96 7.80
C THR A 257 9.92 -5.85 6.34
N ILE A 258 9.33 -4.91 5.57
CA ILE A 258 9.50 -4.74 4.13
C ILE A 258 9.97 -3.30 3.86
N PRO A 259 11.26 -3.00 4.08
CA PRO A 259 11.78 -1.63 3.96
C PRO A 259 11.74 -1.09 2.52
N HIS A 260 11.77 -1.99 1.51
CA HIS A 260 11.74 -1.68 0.09
C HIS A 260 10.31 -1.82 -0.48
N ALA A 261 9.36 -1.04 0.05
CA ALA A 261 7.96 -1.05 -0.37
C ALA A 261 7.54 0.30 -0.92
N PHE A 262 7.00 0.33 -2.15
CA PHE A 262 6.59 1.55 -2.84
C PHE A 262 5.16 1.42 -3.38
N ARG A 263 4.31 2.41 -3.08
CA ARG A 263 2.92 2.50 -3.58
C ARG A 263 2.84 3.63 -4.60
N ILE A 264 2.66 3.29 -5.87
CA ILE A 264 2.59 4.23 -6.97
C ILE A 264 1.12 4.63 -7.17
N ILE A 265 0.88 5.94 -7.18
CA ILE A 265 -0.45 6.55 -7.25
C ILE A 265 -0.49 7.50 -8.45
N HIS A 266 -1.51 7.34 -9.31
CA HIS A 266 -1.73 8.21 -10.45
C HIS A 266 -2.85 9.21 -10.18
N GLY A 267 -2.48 10.49 -10.12
CA GLY A 267 -3.38 11.63 -9.97
C GLY A 267 -4.36 11.45 -8.80
N LYS A 268 -5.64 11.47 -9.12
CA LYS A 268 -6.76 11.40 -8.17
C LYS A 268 -7.45 10.03 -8.18
N ASP A 269 -6.69 8.97 -8.42
CA ASP A 269 -7.16 7.60 -8.22
C ASP A 269 -7.79 7.44 -6.83
N ILE A 270 -9.03 6.94 -6.80
CA ILE A 270 -9.80 6.79 -5.56
C ILE A 270 -9.44 5.52 -4.80
N VAL A 271 -8.90 4.49 -5.47
CA VAL A 271 -8.66 3.20 -4.82
C VAL A 271 -7.64 3.32 -3.68
N PRO A 272 -6.53 4.07 -3.81
CA PRO A 272 -5.65 4.37 -2.69
C PRO A 272 -6.31 5.18 -1.57
N GLU A 273 -7.42 5.87 -1.81
CA GLU A 273 -8.14 6.60 -0.78
C GLU A 273 -9.19 5.74 -0.05
N ALA A 274 -9.26 4.45 -0.37
CA ALA A 274 -10.22 3.51 0.19
C ALA A 274 -9.52 2.38 1.00
N PRO A 275 -10.12 1.85 2.07
CA PRO A 275 -11.33 2.37 2.73
C PRO A 275 -11.09 3.76 3.33
N VAL A 276 -12.17 4.54 3.48
CA VAL A 276 -12.09 5.92 3.99
C VAL A 276 -11.80 5.91 5.49
N ARG A 277 -10.90 6.78 5.94
CA ARG A 277 -10.64 7.03 7.37
C ARG A 277 -11.74 7.92 7.95
N LEU A 278 -12.71 7.31 8.62
CA LEU A 278 -13.89 8.01 9.14
C LEU A 278 -13.66 8.63 10.52
N SER A 279 -12.80 8.06 11.35
CA SER A 279 -12.71 8.40 12.77
C SER A 279 -11.32 8.88 13.23
N TYR A 280 -10.30 8.70 12.39
CA TYR A 280 -8.88 8.85 12.73
C TYR A 280 -8.47 8.01 13.96
N ALA A 281 -9.21 6.94 14.27
CA ALA A 281 -8.83 5.97 15.29
C ALA A 281 -7.77 5.00 14.75
N ASP A 282 -7.05 4.35 15.68
CA ASP A 282 -6.03 3.36 15.34
C ASP A 282 -6.59 2.10 14.66
N THR A 283 -7.90 1.88 14.74
CA THR A 283 -8.60 0.82 14.03
C THR A 283 -8.95 1.18 12.60
N ASP A 284 -8.80 2.45 12.19
CA ASP A 284 -9.10 2.88 10.84
C ASP A 284 -8.12 2.28 9.82
N ALA A 285 -8.57 2.24 8.57
CA ALA A 285 -7.75 1.90 7.42
C ALA A 285 -6.48 2.77 7.39
N TYR A 286 -5.33 2.16 7.13
CA TYR A 286 -4.04 2.82 7.11
C TYR A 286 -3.15 2.25 6.00
N HIS A 287 -2.30 3.11 5.46
CA HIS A 287 -1.29 2.73 4.50
C HIS A 287 0.07 2.49 5.13
N HIS A 288 0.81 1.51 4.58
CA HIS A 288 2.27 1.43 4.74
C HIS A 288 2.95 2.56 3.92
N ARG A 289 4.21 2.89 4.22
CA ARG A 289 4.63 4.29 4.16
C ARG A 289 4.84 4.91 2.78
N THR A 290 5.64 4.29 1.94
CA THR A 290 6.22 5.03 0.81
C THR A 290 5.23 5.21 -0.33
N ALA A 291 4.44 6.28 -0.27
CA ALA A 291 3.58 6.69 -1.38
C ALA A 291 4.37 7.53 -2.39
N VAL A 292 4.25 7.19 -3.66
CA VAL A 292 4.83 7.91 -4.80
C VAL A 292 3.70 8.42 -5.67
N LEU A 293 3.46 9.72 -5.61
CA LEU A 293 2.40 10.39 -6.35
C LEU A 293 2.91 10.97 -7.66
N TYR A 294 2.25 10.58 -8.76
CA TYR A 294 2.33 11.25 -10.04
C TYR A 294 1.04 12.04 -10.28
N ASP A 295 1.04 13.34 -9.94
CA ASP A 295 -0.08 14.25 -10.21
C ASP A 295 0.07 14.89 -11.61
N ASN A 296 0.21 14.04 -12.62
CA ASN A 296 0.43 14.40 -14.04
C ASN A 296 0.16 13.18 -14.93
N ASP A 297 0.59 13.23 -16.18
CA ASP A 297 0.38 12.19 -17.20
C ASP A 297 1.28 10.95 -17.07
N MET A 298 2.20 10.91 -16.10
CA MET A 298 3.21 9.86 -15.94
C MET A 298 4.09 9.62 -17.19
N SER A 299 4.26 10.64 -18.05
CA SER A 299 5.19 10.57 -19.18
C SER A 299 6.63 10.23 -18.71
N PRO A 300 7.53 9.74 -19.58
CA PRO A 300 8.90 9.37 -19.18
C PRO A 300 9.68 10.48 -18.47
N THR A 301 9.35 11.75 -18.75
CA THR A 301 9.96 12.93 -18.12
C THR A 301 9.14 13.52 -16.98
N ALA A 302 8.01 12.90 -16.63
CA ALA A 302 7.13 13.39 -15.59
C ALA A 302 7.79 13.31 -14.21
N THR A 303 7.61 14.38 -13.43
CA THR A 303 8.07 14.44 -12.05
C THR A 303 7.11 13.68 -11.13
N TYR A 304 7.59 13.24 -9.97
CA TYR A 304 6.79 12.62 -8.93
C TYR A 304 7.13 13.21 -7.56
N THR A 305 6.23 13.00 -6.58
CA THR A 305 6.46 13.35 -5.19
C THR A 305 6.44 12.09 -4.33
N VAL A 306 7.41 11.95 -3.44
CA VAL A 306 7.42 10.88 -2.42
C VAL A 306 6.92 11.44 -1.11
N SER A 307 5.95 10.76 -0.49
CA SER A 307 5.40 11.19 0.80
C SER A 307 6.43 11.05 1.92
N PRO A 308 6.60 12.08 2.77
CA PRO A 308 7.39 11.94 3.99
C PRO A 308 6.63 11.18 5.09
N THR A 309 5.31 11.05 4.99
CA THR A 309 4.43 10.39 6.00
C THR A 309 3.74 9.16 5.41
N PRO A 310 3.30 8.19 6.23
CA PRO A 310 2.88 6.90 5.70
C PRO A 310 1.54 6.87 4.94
N ASP A 311 0.55 7.61 5.43
CA ASP A 311 -0.80 7.66 4.86
C ASP A 311 -1.16 9.12 4.51
N PRO A 312 -0.50 9.70 3.50
CA PRO A 312 -0.85 11.02 3.02
C PRO A 312 -2.25 10.97 2.41
N THR A 313 -3.13 11.88 2.83
CA THR A 313 -4.39 12.11 2.13
C THR A 313 -4.12 13.01 0.93
N TYR A 314 -3.85 12.43 -0.24
CA TYR A 314 -3.58 13.19 -1.46
C TYR A 314 -4.82 13.83 -2.08
N GLY A 315 -6.00 13.56 -1.51
CA GLY A 315 -7.04 14.56 -1.39
C GLY A 315 -8.42 14.03 -1.75
N LEU A 316 -9.26 13.85 -0.73
CA LEU A 316 -10.71 13.73 -0.87
C LEU A 316 -11.37 15.10 -1.19
N LYS A 317 -10.83 15.87 -2.13
CA LYS A 317 -11.46 17.13 -2.56
C LYS A 317 -12.39 16.88 -3.74
N PHE A 318 -13.68 16.74 -3.43
CA PHE A 318 -14.84 16.74 -4.35
C PHE A 318 -14.52 16.22 -5.76
N ILE A 319 -14.43 14.89 -5.89
CA ILE A 319 -14.03 14.25 -7.15
C ILE A 319 -15.27 13.67 -7.84
N ASN A 320 -15.48 14.05 -9.10
CA ASN A 320 -16.44 13.45 -10.02
C ASN A 320 -16.16 11.94 -10.17
N LEU A 321 -17.14 11.08 -9.87
CA LEU A 321 -16.98 9.62 -9.88
C LEU A 321 -16.57 9.05 -11.25
N ASN A 322 -16.91 9.74 -12.35
CA ASN A 322 -16.63 9.26 -13.70
C ASN A 322 -15.15 9.38 -14.12
N ASP A 323 -14.40 10.34 -13.59
CA ASP A 323 -12.98 10.53 -13.95
C ASP A 323 -12.04 9.55 -13.21
N LYS A 324 -12.56 8.83 -12.20
CA LYS A 324 -11.78 8.01 -11.25
C LYS A 324 -11.26 6.70 -11.85
N PHE A 325 -12.06 6.04 -12.67
CA PHE A 325 -11.71 4.73 -13.24
C PHE A 325 -10.57 4.83 -14.25
N ASN A 326 -10.57 5.88 -15.07
CA ASN A 326 -9.55 6.03 -16.11
C ASN A 326 -8.16 6.23 -15.49
N LEU A 327 -8.06 7.02 -14.43
CA LEU A 327 -6.81 7.21 -13.71
C LEU A 327 -6.36 5.94 -12.99
N HIS A 328 -7.30 5.17 -12.43
CA HIS A 328 -7.00 3.90 -11.79
C HIS A 328 -6.46 2.84 -12.77
N LEU A 329 -6.86 2.87 -14.03
CA LEU A 329 -6.44 1.88 -15.05
C LEU A 329 -5.24 2.33 -15.88
N THR A 330 -4.89 3.61 -15.85
CA THR A 330 -3.81 4.18 -16.66
C THR A 330 -2.58 4.43 -15.80
N TYR A 331 -1.43 3.88 -16.17
CA TYR A 331 -0.14 4.24 -15.59
C TYR A 331 0.87 4.42 -16.71
N PHE A 332 1.78 5.38 -16.54
CA PHE A 332 2.88 5.59 -17.50
C PHE A 332 2.43 5.85 -18.95
N GLY A 333 1.24 6.44 -19.12
CA GLY A 333 0.62 6.72 -20.41
C GLY A 333 -0.08 5.52 -21.06
N VAL A 334 -0.23 4.40 -20.34
CA VAL A 334 -0.79 3.16 -20.88
C VAL A 334 -1.88 2.60 -19.97
N ASP A 335 -2.95 2.12 -20.60
CA ASP A 335 -4.02 1.38 -19.95
C ASP A 335 -3.55 -0.06 -19.66
N ILE A 336 -3.60 -0.45 -18.38
CA ILE A 336 -3.10 -1.74 -17.90
C ILE A 336 -3.84 -2.94 -18.51
N ASP A 337 -5.11 -2.80 -18.88
CA ASP A 337 -5.92 -3.85 -19.48
C ASP A 337 -5.61 -4.03 -20.96
N ASN A 338 -5.17 -2.97 -21.64
CA ASN A 338 -4.72 -3.07 -23.03
C ASN A 338 -3.28 -3.58 -23.16
N LEU A 339 -2.45 -3.30 -22.16
CA LEU A 339 -1.02 -3.55 -22.23
C LEU A 339 -0.69 -5.04 -22.39
N TYR A 340 -1.33 -5.94 -21.63
CA TYR A 340 -1.04 -7.38 -21.74
C TYR A 340 -1.51 -7.97 -23.08
N VAL A 341 -2.62 -7.46 -23.64
CA VAL A 341 -3.14 -7.87 -24.96
C VAL A 341 -2.14 -7.51 -26.07
N GLN A 342 -1.36 -6.46 -25.87
CA GLN A 342 -0.29 -6.03 -26.80
C GLN A 342 1.05 -6.73 -26.52
N GLY A 343 1.07 -7.78 -25.70
CA GLY A 343 2.30 -8.47 -25.30
C GLY A 343 3.24 -7.59 -24.47
N CYS A 344 2.67 -6.63 -23.73
CA CYS A 344 3.36 -5.67 -22.88
C CYS A 344 4.34 -4.72 -23.60
N ILE A 345 4.13 -4.44 -24.89
CA ILE A 345 4.97 -3.53 -25.68
C ILE A 345 4.42 -2.09 -25.58
N PHE A 346 5.22 -1.14 -25.08
CA PHE A 346 4.88 0.29 -25.04
C PHE A 346 6.11 1.19 -24.90
#